data_AF-A0A8S2XGJ7-F1
#
_entry.id   AF-A0A8S2XGJ7-F1
#
_cell.length_a   1.000
_cell.length_b   1.000
_cell.length_c   1.000
_cell.angle_alpha   90.00
_cell.angle_beta   90.00
_cell.angle_gamma   90.00
#
_symmetry.space_group_name_H-M   'P 1'
#
loop_
_entity.id
_entity.type
_entity.pdbx_description
1 polymer ?
#
loop_
_entity_poly.entity_id
_entity_poly.type
_entity_poly.pdbx_seq_one_letter_code
_entity_poly.pdbx_strand_id
1 'polypeptide(L)' 'DEAFSLWTERWGKLYEPESRSHAIIEEIANTYFLVNLVDNDYPQDSCLWAILDSMFEYQKLPKKNIES' A
#
# COMPACT_ATOMS: atom_id res chain seq x y z
N ASP A 1 -12.60 -0.83 -7.75
CA ASP A 1 -12.26 -0.19 -9.04
C ASP A 1 -12.21 1.33 -8.96
N GLU A 2 -13.22 2.00 -8.40
CA GLU A 2 -13.26 3.48 -8.35
C GLU A 2 -12.09 4.13 -7.59
N ALA A 3 -11.68 3.59 -6.44
CA ALA A 3 -10.54 4.15 -5.69
C ALA A 3 -9.20 4.00 -6.44
N PHE A 4 -9.03 2.93 -7.21
CA PHE A 4 -7.81 2.68 -8.00
C PHE A 4 -7.78 3.51 -9.30
N SER A 5 -8.94 3.75 -9.92
CA SER A 5 -9.00 4.57 -11.15
C SER A 5 -8.58 6.02 -10.91
N LEU A 6 -8.74 6.54 -9.68
CA LEU A 6 -8.28 7.89 -9.35
C LEU A 6 -6.76 8.07 -9.52
N TRP A 7 -5.96 7.03 -9.32
CA TRP A 7 -4.51 7.09 -9.53
C TRP A 7 -4.18 7.42 -10.99
N THR A 8 -4.75 6.69 -11.94
CA THR A 8 -4.45 6.89 -13.37
C THR A 8 -5.24 8.05 -13.97
N GLU A 9 -6.53 8.17 -13.65
CA GLU A 9 -7.45 9.13 -14.27
C GLU A 9 -7.30 10.56 -13.75
N ARG A 10 -6.77 10.75 -12.54
CA ARG A 10 -6.53 12.08 -11.96
C ARG A 10 -5.06 12.41 -11.86
N TRP A 11 -4.25 11.55 -11.23
CA TRP A 11 -2.84 11.85 -10.99
C TRP A 11 -1.97 11.52 -12.20
N GLY A 12 -2.13 10.33 -12.79
CA GLY A 12 -1.34 9.88 -13.93
C GLY A 12 -1.42 10.83 -15.12
N LYS A 13 -2.62 11.37 -15.40
CA LYS A 13 -2.86 12.34 -16.48
C LYS A 13 -2.18 13.70 -16.33
N LEU A 14 -1.58 14.00 -15.16
CA LEU A 14 -0.77 15.20 -14.99
C LEU A 14 0.61 15.08 -15.68
N TYR A 15 0.98 13.87 -16.09
CA TYR A 15 2.28 13.58 -16.68
C TYR A 15 2.11 12.99 -18.08
N GLU A 16 3.08 13.27 -18.95
CA GLU A 16 3.13 12.69 -20.29
C GLU A 16 3.16 11.15 -20.22
N PRO A 17 2.42 10.42 -21.08
CA PRO A 17 2.26 8.96 -21.00
C PRO A 17 3.58 8.18 -20.96
N GLU A 18 4.60 8.61 -21.70
CA GLU A 18 5.91 7.93 -21.74
C GLU A 18 6.89 8.43 -20.67
N SER A 19 6.46 9.32 -19.77
CA SER A 19 7.32 9.86 -18.73
C SER A 19 7.53 8.85 -17.60
N ARG A 20 8.70 8.93 -16.95
CA ARG A 20 9.00 8.16 -15.73
C ARG A 20 7.96 8.41 -14.62
N SER A 21 7.46 9.64 -14.51
CA SER A 21 6.46 9.99 -13.50
C SER A 21 5.13 9.27 -13.74
N HIS A 22 4.69 9.15 -15.00
CA HIS A 22 3.48 8.40 -15.35
C HIS A 22 3.63 6.92 -15.01
N ALA A 23 4.76 6.31 -15.40
CA ALA A 23 5.05 4.90 -15.12
C ALA A 23 5.03 4.56 -13.62
N ILE A 24 5.54 5.44 -12.74
CA ILE A 24 5.48 5.23 -11.28
C ILE A 24 4.03 5.19 -10.78
N ILE A 25 3.17 6.07 -11.28
CA ILE A 25 1.75 6.10 -10.88
C ILE A 25 1.02 4.85 -11.37
N GLU A 26 1.30 4.39 -12.59
CA GLU A 26 0.75 3.13 -13.10
C GLU A 26 1.23 1.91 -12.28
N GLU A 27 2.50 1.87 -11.88
CA GLU A 27 3.04 0.80 -11.04
C GLU A 27 2.32 0.74 -9.69
N ILE A 28 2.11 1.89 -9.04
CA ILE A 28 1.37 1.97 -7.77
C ILE A 28 -0.05 1.44 -7.96
N ALA A 29 -0.76 1.92 -9.00
CA ALA A 29 -2.15 1.54 -9.26
C ALA A 29 -2.32 0.03 -9.50
N ASN A 30 -1.30 -0.63 -10.08
CA ASN A 30 -1.37 -2.05 -10.45
C ASN A 30 -0.79 -3.01 -9.40
N THR A 31 0.06 -2.54 -8.49
CA THR A 31 0.79 -3.42 -7.56
C THR A 31 0.44 -3.23 -6.07
N TYR A 32 -0.17 -2.09 -5.70
CA TYR A 32 -0.49 -1.80 -4.31
C TYR A 32 -1.89 -2.30 -3.93
N PHE A 33 -2.07 -2.66 -2.66
CA PHE A 33 -3.36 -3.05 -2.10
C PHE A 33 -3.98 -1.89 -1.32
N LEU A 34 -5.30 -1.72 -1.47
CA LEU A 34 -6.08 -0.84 -0.62
C LEU A 34 -6.61 -1.68 0.56
N VAL A 35 -6.11 -1.41 1.75
CA VAL A 35 -6.43 -2.17 2.97
C VAL A 35 -7.18 -1.27 3.94
N ASN A 36 -8.29 -1.75 4.47
CA ASN A 36 -9.02 -1.10 5.56
C ASN A 36 -8.86 -1.94 6.84
N LEU A 37 -8.52 -1.29 7.96
CA LEU A 37 -8.38 -1.93 9.27
C LEU A 37 -9.36 -1.28 10.24
N VAL A 38 -10.03 -2.09 11.05
CA VAL A 38 -10.98 -1.63 12.07
C VAL A 38 -10.56 -2.21 13.40
N ASP A 39 -10.33 -1.32 14.36
CA ASP A 39 -10.18 -1.67 15.76
C ASP A 39 -11.56 -1.68 16.42
N ASN A 40 -11.93 -2.79 17.05
CA ASN A 40 -13.24 -2.97 17.67
C ASN A 40 -13.20 -2.79 19.20
N ASP A 41 -12.04 -2.60 19.81
CA ASP A 41 -11.88 -2.60 21.27
C ASP A 41 -12.01 -1.20 21.90
N TYR A 42 -13.09 -0.48 21.59
CA TYR A 42 -13.38 0.82 22.18
C TYR A 42 -13.91 0.65 23.63
N PRO A 43 -13.43 1.43 24.64
CA PRO A 43 -12.67 2.68 24.53
C PRO A 43 -11.15 2.54 24.77
N GLN A 44 -10.55 1.36 24.58
CA GLN A 44 -9.11 1.21 24.74
C GLN A 44 -8.35 2.04 23.69
N ASP A 45 -7.06 2.27 23.95
CA ASP A 45 -6.17 2.87 22.99
C ASP A 45 -6.06 2.00 21.73
N SER A 46 -5.97 2.62 20.56
CA SER A 46 -6.01 1.89 19.31
C SER A 46 -4.79 1.00 19.11
N CYS A 47 -5.02 -0.28 18.81
CA CYS A 47 -3.98 -1.26 18.50
C CYS A 47 -3.38 -1.11 17.10
N LEU A 48 -3.97 -0.29 16.22
CA LEU A 48 -3.57 -0.17 14.81
C LEU A 48 -2.11 0.26 14.64
N TRP A 49 -1.60 1.11 15.53
CA TRP A 49 -0.19 1.53 15.50
C TRP A 49 0.77 0.37 15.76
N ALA A 50 0.49 -0.45 16.76
CA ALA A 50 1.31 -1.62 17.08
C ALA A 50 1.34 -2.65 15.93
N ILE A 51 0.23 -2.77 15.19
CA ILE A 51 0.16 -3.63 13.99
C ILE A 51 1.10 -3.11 12.90
N LEU A 52 1.10 -1.79 12.64
CA LEU A 52 2.02 -1.19 11.66
C LEU A 52 3.48 -1.36 12.07
N ASP A 53 3.81 -1.12 13.34
CA ASP A 53 5.17 -1.30 13.86
C ASP A 53 5.63 -2.77 13.71
N SER A 54 4.78 -3.73 14.08
CA SER A 54 5.06 -5.15 13.94
C SER A 54 5.28 -5.57 12.47
N MET A 55 4.53 -4.97 11.55
CA MET A 55 4.69 -5.20 10.11
C MET A 55 6.04 -4.67 9.59
N PHE A 56 6.46 -3.48 10.04
CA PHE A 56 7.77 -2.92 9.70
C PHE A 56 8.92 -3.73 10.31
N GLU A 57 8.75 -4.27 11.51
CA GLU A 57 9.71 -5.19 12.12
C GLU A 57 9.81 -6.50 11.34
N TYR A 58 8.67 -7.09 10.98
CA TYR A 58 8.62 -8.31 10.18
C TYR A 58 9.31 -8.14 8.82
N GLN A 59 9.14 -6.99 8.17
CA GLN A 59 9.79 -6.68 6.89
C GLN A 59 11.33 -6.68 6.98
N LYS A 60 11.90 -6.38 8.15
CA LYS A 60 13.37 -6.34 8.37
C LYS A 60 13.96 -7.73 8.62
N LEU A 61 13.14 -8.73 8.93
CA LEU A 61 13.63 -10.08 9.21
C LEU A 61 14.15 -10.75 7.93
N PRO A 62 15.21 -11.57 8.03
CA PRO A 62 15.67 -12.35 6.89
C PRO A 62 14.54 -13.27 6.43
N LYS A 63 14.17 -13.16 5.15
CA LYS A 63 13.18 -14.06 4.54
C LYS A 63 13.73 -15.48 4.65
N LYS A 64 13.05 -16.35 5.38
CA LYS A 64 13.39 -17.78 5.38
C LYS A 64 13.21 -18.30 3.95
N ASN A 65 14.30 -18.81 3.36
CA ASN A 65 14.20 -19.62 2.15
C ASN A 65 13.42 -20.89 2.52
N ILE A 66 12.12 -20.90 2.23
CA ILE A 66 11.35 -22.14 2.20
C ILE A 66 11.66 -22.75 0.84
N GLU A 67 12.82 -23.39 0.74
CA GLU A 67 13.08 -24.32 -0.36
C GLU A 67 12.06 -25.46 -0.24
N SER A 68 11.22 -25.60 -1.27
CA SER A 68 10.30 -26.74 -1.46
C SER A 68 10.98 -27.79 -2.32
#